data_AF-A0AAD7N8U6-F1
#
_entry.id   AF-A0AAD7N8U6-F1
#
_cell.length_a   1.000
_cell.length_b   1.000
_cell.length_c   1.000
_cell.angle_alpha   90.00
_cell.angle_beta   90.00
_cell.angle_gamma   90.00
#
_symmetry.space_group_name_H-M   'P 1'
#
loop_
_entity.id
_entity.type
_entity.pdbx_description
1 polymer ?
#
loop_
_entity_poly.entity_id
_entity_poly.type
_entity_poly.pdbx_seq_one_letter_code
_entity_poly.pdbx_strand_id
1 'polypeptide(L)'
;HRRLAEEKTSIQQSLDSIVYPILTLPAEITTEIFLHCLPDKPVEPNGSVAPMLLGRICRQWRNIACGAPRLWATLTTSFWTHH
;
A
#
# COMPACT_ATOMS: atom_id res chain seq x y z
N HIS A 1 -35.36 13.26 0.55
CA HIS A 1 -34.25 14.18 0.20
C HIS A 1 -33.52 14.75 1.42
N ARG A 2 -34.17 15.39 2.41
CA ARG A 2 -33.46 15.96 3.60
C ARG A 2 -32.67 14.93 4.43
N ARG A 3 -33.26 13.78 4.79
CA ARG A 3 -32.56 12.73 5.54
C ARG A 3 -31.25 12.25 4.88
N LEU A 4 -31.27 12.04 3.56
CA LEU A 4 -30.07 11.64 2.81
C LEU A 4 -28.97 12.72 2.83
N ALA A 5 -29.37 13.99 2.83
CA ALA A 5 -28.43 15.10 2.94
C ALA A 5 -27.83 15.18 4.36
N GLU A 6 -28.64 14.99 5.39
CA GLU A 6 -28.21 14.95 6.80
C GLU A 6 -27.27 13.78 7.09
N GLU A 7 -27.61 12.58 6.62
CA GLU A 7 -26.75 11.39 6.72
C GLU A 7 -25.42 11.59 6.00
N LYS A 8 -25.45 12.16 4.78
CA LYS A 8 -24.23 12.48 4.02
C LYS A 8 -23.35 13.46 4.79
N THR A 9 -23.91 14.50 5.38
CA THR A 9 -23.13 15.50 6.14
C THR A 9 -22.49 14.91 7.40
N SER A 10 -23.21 14.02 8.11
CA SER A 10 -22.67 13.37 9.30
C SER A 10 -21.49 12.45 8.96
N ILE A 11 -21.61 11.66 7.89
CA ILE A 11 -20.52 10.80 7.41
C ILE A 11 -19.32 11.65 6.96
N GLN A 12 -19.56 12.73 6.23
CA GLN A 12 -18.50 13.61 5.76
C GLN A 12 -17.70 14.22 6.92
N GLN A 13 -18.39 14.70 7.97
CA GLN A 13 -17.73 15.24 9.16
C GLN A 13 -16.84 14.21 9.86
N SER A 14 -17.28 12.97 9.96
CA SER A 14 -16.45 11.89 10.52
C SER A 14 -15.23 11.61 9.64
N LEU A 15 -15.38 11.61 8.31
CA LEU A 15 -14.26 11.41 7.38
C LEU A 15 -13.24 12.54 7.43
N ASP A 16 -13.70 13.80 7.51
CA ASP A 16 -12.83 14.98 7.56
C ASP A 16 -11.93 15.00 8.81
N SER A 17 -12.34 14.33 9.89
CA SER A 17 -11.52 14.17 11.10
C SER A 17 -10.34 13.20 10.93
N ILE A 18 -10.37 12.35 9.90
CA ILE A 18 -9.32 11.37 9.61
C ILE A 18 -8.41 11.94 8.51
N VAL A 19 -7.38 12.68 8.94
CA VAL A 19 -6.48 13.39 8.01
C VAL A 19 -5.75 12.43 7.06
N TYR A 20 -5.40 11.22 7.54
CA TYR A 20 -4.72 10.20 6.73
C TYR A 20 -5.23 8.79 7.06
N PRO A 21 -6.37 8.35 6.48
CA PRO A 21 -7.03 7.08 6.84
C PRO A 21 -6.15 5.85 6.68
N ILE A 22 -5.22 5.88 5.74
CA ILE A 22 -4.31 4.76 5.48
C ILE A 22 -3.12 4.71 6.45
N LEU A 23 -2.85 5.80 7.19
CA LEU A 23 -1.87 5.79 8.28
C LEU A 23 -2.46 5.32 9.60
N THR A 24 -3.80 5.22 9.70
CA THR A 24 -4.50 4.74 10.89
C THR A 24 -4.80 3.23 10.85
N LEU A 25 -4.54 2.57 9.72
CA LEU A 25 -4.73 1.13 9.60
C LEU A 25 -3.66 0.35 10.38
N PRO A 26 -4.01 -0.81 10.97
CA PRO A 26 -3.04 -1.77 11.48
C PRO A 26 -2.04 -2.20 10.40
N ALA A 27 -0.84 -2.58 10.82
CA ALA A 27 0.23 -2.99 9.90
C ALA A 27 -0.16 -4.24 9.10
N GLU A 28 -0.92 -5.16 9.70
CA GLU A 28 -1.41 -6.40 9.10
C GLU A 28 -2.36 -6.11 7.95
N ILE A 29 -3.35 -5.23 8.17
CA ILE A 29 -4.32 -4.84 7.14
C ILE A 29 -3.62 -4.09 6.01
N THR A 30 -2.69 -3.20 6.35
CA THR A 30 -1.89 -2.49 5.35
C THR A 30 -1.03 -3.45 4.51
N THR A 31 -0.47 -4.48 5.15
CA THR A 31 0.31 -5.52 4.46
C THR A 31 -0.53 -6.33 3.49
N GLU A 32 -1.75 -6.72 3.88
CA GLU A 32 -2.66 -7.43 2.97
C GLU A 32 -3.07 -6.57 1.77
N ILE A 33 -3.34 -5.28 1.98
CA ILE A 33 -3.55 -4.33 0.86
C ILE A 33 -2.33 -4.30 -0.06
N PHE A 34 -1.11 -4.21 0.49
CA PHE A 34 0.12 -4.19 -0.29
C PHE A 34 0.32 -5.46 -1.11
N LEU A 35 -0.06 -6.62 -0.58
CA LEU A 35 0.01 -7.91 -1.30
C LEU A 35 -0.91 -7.92 -2.52
N HIS A 36 -2.09 -7.30 -2.43
CA HIS A 36 -2.99 -7.11 -3.57
C HIS A 36 -2.50 -6.08 -4.58
N CYS A 37 -1.50 -5.26 -4.24
CA CYS A 37 -0.86 -4.33 -5.17
C CYS A 37 0.34 -4.93 -5.91
N LEU A 38 0.74 -6.17 -5.60
CA LEU A 38 1.84 -6.82 -6.27
C LEU A 38 1.48 -7.12 -7.74
N PRO A 39 2.47 -7.10 -8.65
CA PRO A 39 2.25 -7.52 -10.03
C PRO A 39 1.93 -9.02 -10.10
N ASP A 40 1.09 -9.41 -11.05
CA ASP A 40 0.68 -10.82 -11.28
C ASP A 40 1.85 -11.74 -11.65
N LYS A 41 2.94 -11.15 -12.17
CA LYS A 41 4.15 -11.86 -12.57
C LYS A 41 5.34 -11.27 -11.83
N PRO A 42 6.37 -12.08 -11.55
CA PRO A 42 7.63 -11.55 -11.07
C PRO A 42 8.17 -10.47 -12.00
N VAL A 43 8.63 -9.37 -11.42
CA VAL A 43 9.20 -8.23 -12.14
C VAL A 43 10.55 -7.87 -11.55
N GLU A 44 11.40 -7.29 -12.39
CA GLU A 44 12.62 -6.64 -11.93
C GLU A 44 12.29 -5.49 -10.96
N PRO A 45 13.11 -5.27 -9.93
CA PRO A 45 12.93 -4.17 -8.99
C PRO A 45 12.88 -2.83 -9.72
N ASN A 46 11.70 -2.20 -9.72
CA ASN A 46 11.47 -0.88 -10.32
C ASN A 46 10.77 0.01 -9.31
N GLY A 47 11.30 1.22 -9.08
CA GLY A 47 10.73 2.22 -8.17
C GLY A 47 9.30 2.69 -8.50
N SER A 48 8.73 2.26 -9.61
CA SER A 48 7.35 2.54 -10.06
C SER A 48 6.41 1.34 -9.90
N VAL A 49 6.90 0.19 -9.42
CA VAL A 49 6.11 -1.05 -9.24
C VAL A 49 6.24 -1.54 -7.80
N ALA A 50 5.19 -2.14 -7.25
CA ALA A 50 5.27 -2.79 -5.94
C ALA A 50 6.25 -3.98 -5.96
N PRO A 51 6.98 -4.26 -4.87
CA PRO A 51 6.90 -3.59 -3.56
C PRO A 51 7.69 -2.27 -3.46
N MET A 52 8.55 -1.94 -4.43
CA MET A 52 9.43 -0.76 -4.36
C MET A 52 8.67 0.56 -4.30
N LEU A 53 7.58 0.69 -5.07
CA LEU A 53 6.71 1.87 -5.06
C LEU A 53 6.15 2.16 -3.67
N LEU A 54 5.73 1.11 -2.95
CA LEU A 54 5.07 1.23 -1.64
C LEU A 54 6.03 1.80 -0.58
N GLY A 55 7.30 1.43 -0.64
CA GLY A 55 8.33 1.96 0.25
C GLY A 55 8.71 3.43 0.02
N ARG A 56 8.26 4.04 -1.08
CA ARG A 56 8.57 5.44 -1.44
C ARG A 56 7.49 6.45 -1.01
N ILE A 57 6.33 5.96 -0.58
CA ILE A 57 5.17 6.82 -0.27
C ILE A 57 5.39 7.62 1.03
N CYS A 58 5.68 6.93 2.13
CA CYS A 58 6.01 7.56 3.40
C CYS A 58 6.88 6.66 4.29
N ARG A 59 7.39 7.18 5.41
CA ARG A 59 8.22 6.40 6.35
C ARG A 59 7.48 5.21 6.95
N GLN A 60 6.20 5.37 7.29
CA GLN A 60 5.40 4.30 7.88
C GLN A 60 5.19 3.14 6.90
N TRP A 61 4.83 3.42 5.65
CA TRP A 61 4.65 2.41 4.61
C TRP A 61 5.93 1.65 4.32
N ARG A 62 7.07 2.34 4.27
CA ARG A 62 8.39 1.72 4.15
C ARG A 62 8.68 0.74 5.29
N ASN A 63 8.41 1.13 6.53
CA ASN A 63 8.61 0.25 7.68
C ASN A 63 7.74 -1.01 7.59
N ILE A 64 6.46 -0.85 7.22
CA ILE A 64 5.54 -1.98 7.02
C ILE A 64 6.02 -2.89 5.89
N ALA A 65 6.35 -2.32 4.73
CA ALA A 65 6.81 -3.07 3.57
C ALA A 65 8.11 -3.84 3.85
N CYS A 66 9.09 -3.22 4.50
CA CYS A 66 10.34 -3.88 4.91
C CYS A 66 10.11 -4.99 5.93
N GLY A 67 9.11 -4.87 6.81
CA GLY A 67 8.75 -5.87 7.82
C GLY A 67 7.90 -7.03 7.30
N ALA A 68 7.52 -7.04 6.02
CA ALA A 68 6.63 -8.03 5.43
C ALA A 68 7.34 -8.88 4.35
N PRO A 69 7.99 -10.00 4.71
CA PRO A 69 8.77 -10.84 3.78
C PRO A 69 7.97 -11.32 2.55
N ARG A 70 6.67 -11.55 2.71
CA ARG A 70 5.78 -11.98 1.62
C ARG A 70 5.76 -11.01 0.43
N LEU A 71 5.96 -9.71 0.66
CA LEU A 71 6.01 -8.69 -0.40
C LEU A 71 7.24 -8.82 -1.30
N TRP A 72 8.30 -9.46 -0.82
CA TRP A 72 9.59 -9.56 -1.50
C TRP A 72 9.80 -10.91 -2.17
N ALA A 73 8.87 -11.86 -2.00
CA ALA A 73 8.97 -13.22 -2.52
C ALA A 73 8.83 -13.32 -4.05
N THR A 74 8.33 -12.27 -4.71
CA THR A 74 8.06 -12.25 -6.16
C THR A 74 9.06 -11.40 -6.95
N LEU A 75 10.15 -10.94 -6.34
CA LEU A 75 11.18 -10.19 -7.05
C LEU A 75 12.11 -11.14 -7.81
N THR A 76 12.26 -10.91 -9.11
CA THR A 76 13.32 -11.52 -9.91
C THR A 76 14.44 -10.50 -10.08
N THR A 77 15.67 -10.92 -9.85
CA THR A 77 16.85 -10.13 -10.25
C THR A 77 17.56 -10.91 -11.34
N SER A 78 17.57 -10.39 -12.57
CA SER A 78 18.39 -10.96 -13.62
C SER A 78 19.86 -10.77 -13.26
N PHE A 79 20.52 -11.83 -12.77
CA PHE A 79 21.97 -11.82 -12.61
C PHE A 79 22.59 -11.95 -14.00
N TRP A 80 23.42 -10.98 -14.38
CA TRP A 80 24.13 -10.96 -15.66
C TRP A 80 25.00 -12.21 -15.81
N THR A 81 24.61 -13.11 -16.72
CA THR A 81 25.52 -14.12 -17.27
C THR A 81 26.45 -13.42 -18.25
N HIS A 82 27.66 -13.08 -17.79
CA HIS A 82 28.77 -12.75 -18.69
C HIS A 82 29.10 -14.00 -19.54
N HIS A 83 28.84 -13.92 -20.84
CA HIS A 83 29.48 -14.76 -21.86
C HIS A 83 30.82 -14.14 -22.27
#